data_AF-A0AAP0RZ44-F1
#
_entry.id   AF-A0AAP0RZ44-F1
#
_cell.length_a   1.000
_cell.length_b   1.000
_cell.length_c   1.000
_cell.angle_alpha   90.00
_cell.angle_beta   90.00
_cell.angle_gamma   90.00
#
_symmetry.space_group_name_H-M   'P 1'
#
loop_
_entity.id
_entity.type
_entity.pdbx_description
1 polymer ?
#
loop_
_entity_poly.entity_id
_entity_poly.type
_entity_poly.pdbx_seq_one_letter_code
_entity_poly.pdbx_strand_id
1 'polypeptide(L)'
;MHLISALVVTRMVSWNFVVSESDVGDIAFGSFWWFTYTGISCFFVLFIGIMSCLTLDTVGDPEKYRIKLSEKFPAVKFVVAKKADSLYPVVSGASIVAKVTRDRALRDWLLDETAGNMHRNFGSGYPGDPETKAWLEHHKHSVFGFPTLVRFSWGTCTPYLKDSVEVLWETDKMDEDASSSRSGKRQLKLSSLGFTGCKRKSEEIESSGKGRCKFFQARKLEQVTHF
;
A
#
# COMPACT_ATOMS: atom_id res chain seq x y z
N MET A 1 -31.61 50.95 12.84
CA MET A 1 -30.86 49.81 13.39
C MET A 1 -31.60 48.54 13.03
N HIS A 2 -30.90 47.57 12.46
CA HIS A 2 -31.32 46.63 11.41
C HIS A 2 -32.32 45.52 11.79
N LEU A 3 -33.23 45.23 10.85
CA LEU A 3 -34.12 44.05 10.81
C LEU A 3 -33.33 42.78 10.46
N ILE A 4 -33.36 41.81 11.37
CA ILE A 4 -33.07 40.41 11.07
C ILE A 4 -34.31 39.86 10.34
N SER A 5 -34.12 39.38 9.11
CA SER A 5 -35.19 38.78 8.28
C SER A 5 -35.12 37.26 8.32
N ALA A 6 -36.30 36.63 8.29
CA ALA A 6 -36.62 35.21 8.46
C ALA A 6 -35.93 34.20 7.50
N LEU A 7 -34.93 34.64 6.73
CA LEU A 7 -34.23 33.86 5.72
C LEU A 7 -33.27 32.81 6.30
N VAL A 8 -32.84 32.99 7.55
CA VAL A 8 -31.92 32.07 8.25
C VAL A 8 -32.63 30.76 8.65
N VAL A 9 -33.96 30.78 8.76
CA VAL A 9 -34.79 29.64 9.20
C VAL A 9 -35.01 28.62 8.07
N THR A 10 -34.97 29.04 6.81
CA THR A 10 -35.15 28.11 5.67
C THR A 10 -33.87 27.35 5.30
N ARG A 11 -32.84 27.37 6.17
CA ARG A 11 -31.87 26.26 6.26
C ARG A 11 -32.54 24.91 6.59
N MET A 12 -33.87 24.89 6.77
CA MET A 12 -34.80 23.80 6.42
C MET A 12 -34.52 23.05 5.12
N VAL A 13 -33.81 23.62 4.13
CA VAL A 13 -33.64 22.93 2.83
C VAL A 13 -32.65 21.76 2.86
N SER A 14 -31.79 21.63 3.87
CA SER A 14 -30.74 20.58 3.82
C SER A 14 -31.14 19.24 4.46
N TRP A 15 -32.28 19.15 5.14
CA TRP A 15 -32.65 17.98 5.95
C TRP A 15 -33.76 17.09 5.38
N ASN A 16 -34.24 17.40 4.18
CA ASN A 16 -35.23 16.59 3.46
C ASN A 16 -34.76 16.63 2.00
N PHE A 17 -34.49 15.56 1.28
CA PHE A 17 -35.12 14.26 1.32
C PHE A 17 -34.33 13.49 0.25
N VAL A 18 -33.49 12.54 0.66
CA VAL A 18 -33.75 11.12 0.40
C VAL A 18 -34.40 10.92 -0.97
N VAL A 19 -33.62 10.35 -1.89
CA VAL A 19 -34.11 9.70 -3.09
C VAL A 19 -35.23 8.76 -2.68
N SER A 20 -36.47 9.10 -3.05
CA SER A 20 -37.61 8.20 -2.98
C SER A 20 -38.00 7.88 -4.41
N GLU A 21 -37.68 6.66 -4.77
CA GLU A 21 -37.92 5.99 -6.04
C GLU A 21 -39.42 5.66 -6.15
N SER A 22 -40.24 6.59 -6.64
CA SER A 22 -41.59 6.34 -7.16
C SER A 22 -42.10 7.62 -7.84
N ASP A 23 -42.86 7.48 -8.92
CA ASP A 23 -43.43 8.57 -9.74
C ASP A 23 -42.46 9.31 -10.67
N VAL A 24 -42.13 8.64 -11.78
CA VAL A 24 -41.91 9.32 -13.08
C VAL A 24 -43.25 9.91 -13.52
N GLY A 25 -43.71 10.94 -12.81
CA GLY A 25 -44.78 11.80 -13.27
C GLY A 25 -44.20 12.79 -14.29
N ASP A 26 -44.90 13.01 -15.40
CA ASP A 26 -44.50 13.96 -16.45
C ASP A 26 -44.17 15.32 -15.82
N ILE A 27 -42.88 15.59 -15.67
CA ILE A 27 -42.40 16.85 -15.12
C ILE A 27 -42.72 17.92 -16.16
N ALA A 28 -43.68 18.79 -15.87
CA ALA A 28 -44.06 19.86 -16.77
C ALA A 28 -42.83 20.72 -17.12
N PHE A 29 -42.61 20.89 -18.42
CA PHE A 29 -41.50 21.65 -19.00
C PHE A 29 -41.51 23.08 -18.45
N GLY A 30 -40.40 23.49 -17.82
CA GLY A 30 -40.25 24.81 -17.21
C GLY A 30 -40.55 24.88 -15.69
N SER A 31 -40.92 23.78 -15.05
CA SER A 31 -41.05 23.75 -13.58
C SER A 31 -39.69 23.80 -12.87
N PHE A 32 -39.67 24.24 -11.61
CA PHE A 32 -38.45 24.28 -10.79
C PHE A 32 -37.78 22.90 -10.67
N TRP A 33 -38.58 21.85 -10.53
CA TRP A 33 -38.11 20.46 -10.49
C TRP A 33 -37.55 19.97 -11.83
N TRP A 34 -38.05 20.50 -12.95
CA TRP A 34 -37.45 20.26 -14.26
C TRP A 34 -36.05 20.87 -14.35
N PHE A 35 -35.85 22.11 -13.90
CA PHE A 35 -34.52 22.73 -13.93
C PHE A 35 -33.50 22.05 -13.01
N THR A 36 -33.91 21.60 -11.81
CA THR A 36 -33.03 20.84 -10.92
C THR A 36 -32.71 19.45 -11.47
N TYR A 37 -33.70 18.74 -12.02
CA TYR A 37 -33.49 17.43 -12.64
C TYR A 37 -32.63 17.52 -13.90
N THR A 38 -32.88 18.50 -14.77
CA THR A 38 -32.08 18.72 -15.99
C THR A 38 -30.67 19.21 -15.64
N GLY A 39 -30.52 20.03 -14.60
CA GLY A 39 -29.23 20.49 -14.10
C GLY A 39 -28.38 19.37 -13.48
N ILE A 40 -28.98 18.54 -12.62
CA ILE A 40 -28.30 17.39 -11.99
C ILE A 40 -28.03 16.30 -13.03
N SER A 41 -28.96 16.03 -13.94
CA SER A 41 -28.75 15.08 -15.04
C SER A 41 -27.67 15.58 -16.01
N CYS A 42 -27.64 16.87 -16.36
CA CYS A 42 -26.56 17.46 -17.14
C CYS A 42 -25.22 17.41 -16.40
N PHE A 43 -25.20 17.63 -15.08
CA PHE A 43 -24.00 17.46 -14.25
C PHE A 43 -23.51 16.01 -14.23
N PHE A 44 -24.41 15.03 -14.09
CA PHE A 44 -24.07 13.61 -14.14
C PHE A 44 -23.66 13.15 -15.54
N VAL A 45 -24.29 13.63 -16.61
CA VAL A 45 -23.89 13.32 -18.00
C VAL A 45 -22.56 14.00 -18.35
N LEU A 46 -22.31 15.22 -17.86
CA LEU A 46 -21.00 15.87 -17.97
C LEU A 46 -19.95 15.08 -17.16
N PHE A 47 -20.22 14.67 -15.92
CA PHE A 47 -19.27 13.91 -15.09
C PHE A 47 -19.02 12.47 -15.59
N ILE A 48 -20.05 11.79 -16.08
CA ILE A 48 -19.95 10.46 -16.69
C ILE A 48 -19.24 10.55 -18.05
N GLY A 49 -19.43 11.64 -18.81
CA GLY A 49 -18.74 11.91 -20.08
C GLY A 49 -17.25 12.31 -19.92
N ILE A 50 -16.87 12.91 -18.79
CA ILE A 50 -15.48 13.33 -18.51
C ILE A 50 -14.54 12.13 -18.26
N MET A 51 -15.04 10.95 -17.91
CA MET A 51 -14.21 9.77 -17.62
C MET A 51 -13.88 8.91 -18.86
N SER A 52 -14.02 9.45 -20.06
CA SER A 52 -13.71 8.71 -21.30
C SER A 52 -12.20 8.52 -21.52
N CYS A 53 -11.34 9.35 -20.91
CA CYS A 53 -9.89 9.32 -21.10
C CYS A 53 -9.14 9.58 -19.79
N LEU A 54 -8.31 8.62 -19.37
CA LEU A 54 -7.56 8.65 -18.12
C LEU A 54 -6.06 8.72 -18.40
N THR A 55 -5.44 9.82 -17.98
CA THR A 55 -4.00 10.06 -18.13
C THR A 55 -3.25 9.63 -16.87
N LEU A 56 -2.17 8.87 -17.05
CA LEU A 56 -1.39 8.31 -15.94
C LEU A 56 0.10 8.58 -16.15
N ASP A 57 0.78 8.92 -15.06
CA ASP A 57 2.24 9.00 -15.00
C ASP A 57 2.83 7.62 -14.68
N THR A 58 3.89 7.24 -15.40
CA THR A 58 4.59 5.97 -15.17
C THR A 58 6.09 6.17 -15.03
N VAL A 59 6.67 5.41 -14.09
CA VAL A 59 8.11 5.26 -13.92
C VAL A 59 8.51 3.94 -14.57
N GLY A 60 8.42 3.86 -15.90
CA GLY A 60 8.69 2.62 -16.62
C GLY A 60 8.17 2.62 -18.05
N ASP A 61 8.05 1.42 -18.61
CA ASP A 61 7.51 1.21 -19.94
C ASP A 61 5.99 1.49 -19.96
N PRO A 62 5.53 2.54 -20.68
CA PRO A 62 4.13 2.93 -20.68
C PRO A 62 3.24 1.89 -21.37
N GLU A 63 3.75 1.15 -22.35
CA GLU A 63 2.96 0.21 -23.15
C GLU A 63 2.51 -0.98 -22.30
N LYS A 64 3.44 -1.56 -21.55
CA LYS A 64 3.14 -2.67 -20.63
C LYS A 64 2.09 -2.29 -19.59
N TYR A 65 2.18 -1.06 -19.06
CA TYR A 65 1.23 -0.59 -18.05
C TYR A 65 -0.13 -0.29 -18.66
N ARG A 66 -0.15 0.32 -19.85
CA ARG A 66 -1.36 0.57 -20.63
C ARG A 66 -2.10 -0.73 -20.94
N ILE A 67 -1.41 -1.76 -21.43
CA ILE A 67 -2.02 -3.07 -21.74
C ILE A 67 -2.68 -3.66 -20.48
N LYS A 68 -1.95 -3.72 -19.36
CA LYS A 68 -2.48 -4.23 -18.08
C LYS A 68 -3.72 -3.48 -17.59
N LEU A 69 -3.78 -2.17 -17.83
CA LEU A 69 -4.92 -1.36 -17.43
C LEU A 69 -6.10 -1.53 -18.39
N SER A 70 -5.85 -1.58 -19.71
CA SER A 70 -6.90 -1.81 -20.69
C SER A 70 -7.53 -3.20 -20.56
N GLU A 71 -6.76 -4.22 -20.18
CA GLU A 71 -7.28 -5.55 -19.88
C GLU A 71 -8.23 -5.54 -18.68
N LYS A 72 -7.93 -4.74 -17.64
CA LYS A 72 -8.76 -4.65 -16.43
C LYS A 72 -9.96 -3.74 -16.59
N PHE A 73 -9.84 -2.67 -17.37
CA PHE A 73 -10.86 -1.64 -17.52
C PHE A 73 -11.09 -1.33 -19.01
N PRO A 74 -11.80 -2.20 -19.74
CA PRO A 74 -11.97 -2.07 -21.19
C PRO A 74 -12.82 -0.85 -21.60
N ALA A 75 -13.65 -0.33 -20.70
CA ALA A 75 -14.53 0.82 -20.96
C ALA A 75 -13.81 2.19 -20.90
N VAL A 76 -12.54 2.23 -20.48
CA VAL A 76 -11.80 3.48 -20.24
C VAL A 76 -10.60 3.57 -21.17
N LYS A 77 -10.44 4.72 -21.85
CA LYS A 77 -9.25 4.98 -22.66
C LYS A 77 -8.08 5.40 -21.77
N PHE A 78 -7.02 4.61 -21.73
CA PHE A 78 -5.80 4.96 -20.99
C PHE A 78 -4.76 5.64 -21.88
N VAL A 79 -4.23 6.76 -21.38
CA VAL A 79 -3.04 7.44 -21.91
C VAL A 79 -1.96 7.39 -20.84
N VAL A 80 -0.97 6.52 -21.04
CA VAL A 80 0.15 6.36 -20.10
C VAL A 80 1.38 7.01 -20.73
N ALA A 81 1.99 7.95 -20.02
CA ALA A 81 3.20 8.65 -20.47
C ALA A 81 4.20 8.77 -19.33
N LYS A 82 5.49 8.90 -19.68
CA LYS A 82 6.54 9.23 -18.72
C LYS A 82 6.51 10.74 -18.44
N LYS A 83 6.67 11.15 -17.18
CA LYS A 83 6.63 12.57 -16.78
C LYS A 83 5.33 13.24 -17.21
N ALA A 84 4.22 12.54 -17.04
CA ALA A 84 2.90 13.00 -17.44
C ALA A 84 2.44 14.22 -16.60
N ASP A 85 3.03 14.42 -15.41
CA ASP A 85 2.85 15.58 -14.56
C ASP A 85 3.29 16.91 -15.21
N SER A 86 4.30 16.87 -16.08
CA SER A 86 4.75 18.03 -16.86
C SER A 86 3.97 18.23 -18.17
N LEU A 87 3.32 17.19 -18.67
CA LEU A 87 2.62 17.20 -19.97
C LEU A 87 1.12 17.49 -19.84
N TYR A 88 0.49 17.02 -18.76
CA TYR A 88 -0.94 17.09 -18.56
C TYR A 88 -1.25 17.77 -17.21
N PRO A 89 -1.91 18.94 -17.21
CA PRO A 89 -2.27 19.66 -15.99
C PRO A 89 -3.10 18.82 -15.00
N VAL A 90 -3.95 17.92 -15.51
CA VAL A 90 -4.76 17.00 -14.68
C VAL A 90 -3.88 16.07 -13.85
N VAL A 91 -2.80 15.54 -14.44
CA VAL A 91 -1.84 14.66 -13.74
C VAL A 91 -0.97 15.49 -12.80
N SER A 92 -0.64 16.72 -13.17
CA SER A 92 0.06 17.67 -12.29
C SER A 92 -0.74 17.94 -11.00
N GLY A 93 -2.03 18.24 -11.13
CA GLY A 93 -2.94 18.42 -10.00
C GLY A 93 -3.00 17.18 -9.09
N ALA A 94 -3.13 15.99 -9.68
CA ALA A 94 -3.09 14.73 -8.94
C ALA A 94 -1.76 14.53 -8.18
N SER A 95 -0.63 14.90 -8.79
CA SER A 95 0.71 14.84 -8.18
C SER A 95 0.83 15.77 -6.96
N ILE A 96 0.26 16.97 -7.02
CA ILE A 96 0.22 17.91 -5.89
C ILE A 96 -0.57 17.29 -4.73
N VAL A 97 -1.78 16.80 -5.01
CA VAL A 97 -2.64 16.17 -3.99
C VAL A 97 -1.94 14.98 -3.34
N ALA A 98 -1.29 14.12 -4.14
CA ALA A 98 -0.54 12.98 -3.64
C ALA A 98 0.62 13.39 -2.71
N LYS A 99 1.42 14.39 -3.11
CA LYS A 99 2.55 14.88 -2.31
C LYS A 99 2.09 15.53 -1.00
N VAL A 100 1.10 16.43 -1.06
CA VAL A 100 0.58 17.12 0.12
C VAL A 100 -0.04 16.13 1.11
N THR A 101 -0.78 15.12 0.61
CA THR A 101 -1.38 14.09 1.45
C THR A 101 -0.32 13.21 2.10
N ARG A 102 0.73 12.82 1.35
CA ARG A 102 1.87 12.07 1.90
C ARG A 102 2.57 12.87 3.01
N ASP A 103 2.89 14.14 2.76
CA ASP A 103 3.58 14.97 3.74
C ASP A 103 2.75 15.21 4.99
N ARG A 104 1.42 15.35 4.83
CA ARG A 104 0.49 15.41 5.96
C ARG A 104 0.47 14.10 6.75
N ALA A 105 0.32 12.96 6.07
CA ALA A 105 0.30 11.65 6.71
C ALA A 105 1.59 11.37 7.50
N LEU A 106 2.75 11.79 6.98
CA LEU A 106 4.03 11.68 7.69
C LEU A 106 4.11 12.59 8.92
N ARG A 107 3.61 13.83 8.84
CA ARG A 107 3.56 14.76 9.99
C ARG A 107 2.59 14.30 11.08
N ASP A 108 1.51 13.66 10.70
CA ASP A 108 0.47 13.19 11.62
C ASP A 108 0.72 11.74 12.07
N TRP A 109 1.79 11.08 11.59
CA TRP A 109 2.09 9.68 11.90
C TRP A 109 2.42 9.49 13.37
N LEU A 110 1.59 8.71 14.07
CA LEU A 110 1.82 8.33 15.46
C LEU A 110 2.61 7.03 15.48
N LEU A 111 3.80 7.08 16.10
CA LEU A 111 4.58 5.88 16.39
C LEU A 111 3.97 5.25 17.65
N ASP A 112 3.44 4.04 17.56
CA ASP A 112 2.84 3.37 18.71
C ASP A 112 3.90 2.75 19.64
N GLU A 113 5.13 2.58 19.13
CA GLU A 113 6.31 2.06 19.83
C GLU A 113 6.90 3.07 20.85
N THR A 114 6.15 4.11 21.21
CA THR A 114 6.52 5.32 21.98
C THR A 114 6.79 5.07 23.48
N ALA A 115 7.29 3.89 23.85
CA ALA A 115 7.81 3.66 25.21
C ALA A 115 9.13 4.40 25.49
N GLY A 116 9.79 5.01 24.48
CA GLY A 116 11.01 5.78 24.72
C GLY A 116 11.35 6.75 23.61
N ASN A 117 10.97 8.03 23.77
CA ASN A 117 11.61 9.19 23.15
C ASN A 117 12.08 9.05 21.68
N MET A 118 11.28 8.42 20.82
CA MET A 118 11.62 8.34 19.41
C MET A 118 11.49 9.73 18.79
N HIS A 119 12.63 10.30 18.39
CA HIS A 119 12.67 11.63 17.83
C HIS A 119 12.07 11.62 16.42
N ARG A 120 11.15 12.54 16.10
CA ARG A 120 10.46 12.59 14.80
C ARG A 120 11.30 13.16 13.65
N ASN A 121 12.56 13.54 13.90
CA ASN A 121 13.45 14.05 12.86
C ASN A 121 14.18 12.91 12.14
N PHE A 122 13.45 12.20 11.28
CA PHE A 122 13.99 11.16 10.39
C PHE A 122 14.52 11.75 9.06
N GLY A 123 14.65 13.08 8.94
CA GLY A 123 15.10 13.75 7.74
C GLY A 123 14.09 13.61 6.57
N SER A 124 14.62 13.45 5.37
CA SER A 124 13.83 13.32 4.13
C SER A 124 13.11 11.97 3.98
N GLY A 125 13.56 10.93 4.71
CA GLY A 125 13.08 9.55 4.56
C GLY A 125 13.66 8.80 3.36
N TYR A 126 14.60 9.39 2.61
CA TYR A 126 15.27 8.73 1.49
C TYR A 126 16.60 8.08 1.93
N PRO A 127 16.98 6.91 1.37
CA PRO A 127 18.26 6.26 1.68
C PRO A 127 19.51 7.06 1.33
N GLY A 128 19.40 8.10 0.50
CA GLY A 128 20.53 8.95 0.15
C GLY A 128 20.85 10.00 1.23
N ASP A 129 19.90 10.28 2.12
CA ASP A 129 20.00 11.36 3.08
C ASP A 129 20.76 10.92 4.35
N PRO A 130 21.83 11.64 4.74
CA PRO A 130 22.59 11.33 5.94
C PRO A 130 21.76 11.38 7.23
N GLU A 131 20.78 12.29 7.33
CA GLU A 131 19.92 12.37 8.52
C GLU A 131 19.03 11.13 8.66
N THR A 132 18.46 10.67 7.55
CA THR A 132 17.66 9.44 7.51
C THR A 132 18.48 8.22 7.94
N LYS A 133 19.73 8.10 7.47
CA LYS A 133 20.62 6.99 7.85
C LYS A 133 20.98 7.03 9.33
N ALA A 134 21.31 8.20 9.85
CA ALA A 134 21.61 8.36 11.27
C ALA A 134 20.40 8.00 12.14
N TRP A 135 19.20 8.38 11.70
CA TRP A 135 17.96 8.03 12.38
C TRP A 135 17.72 6.51 12.41
N LEU A 136 17.90 5.83 11.28
CA LEU A 136 17.77 4.36 11.21
C LEU A 136 18.74 3.65 12.16
N GLU A 137 20.00 4.09 12.19
CA GLU A 137 21.02 3.49 13.08
C GLU A 137 20.69 3.68 14.56
N HIS A 138 20.14 4.84 14.94
CA HIS A 138 19.74 5.12 16.32
C HIS A 138 18.49 4.36 16.76
N HIS A 139 17.58 4.05 15.84
CA HIS A 139 16.28 3.44 16.14
C HIS A 139 16.19 1.97 15.71
N LYS A 140 17.33 1.28 15.61
CA LYS A 140 17.35 -0.17 15.39
C LYS A 140 17.32 -0.94 16.72
N HIS A 141 16.61 -2.05 16.73
CA HIS A 141 16.45 -2.97 17.85
C HIS A 141 16.97 -4.35 17.48
N SER A 142 17.70 -5.02 18.37
CA SER A 142 18.37 -6.30 18.10
C SER A 142 17.40 -7.45 17.77
N VAL A 143 16.23 -7.48 18.40
CA VAL A 143 15.17 -8.48 18.14
C VAL A 143 14.15 -8.01 17.10
N PHE A 144 13.52 -6.84 17.30
CA PHE A 144 12.42 -6.37 16.45
C PHE A 144 12.86 -5.65 15.17
N GLY A 145 14.15 -5.31 15.01
CA GLY A 145 14.65 -4.60 13.84
C GLY A 145 14.32 -3.11 13.89
N PHE A 146 13.28 -2.67 13.17
CA PHE A 146 12.97 -1.25 12.99
C PHE A 146 11.54 -0.91 13.43
N PRO A 147 11.25 0.37 13.71
CA PRO A 147 9.90 0.84 13.95
C PRO A 147 9.00 0.65 12.71
N THR A 148 7.70 0.53 12.92
CA THR A 148 6.65 0.34 11.89
C THR A 148 6.65 1.40 10.79
N LEU A 149 7.21 2.58 11.04
CA LEU A 149 7.42 3.63 10.04
C LEU A 149 8.35 3.17 8.89
N VAL A 150 9.30 2.28 9.19
CA VAL A 150 10.34 1.85 8.26
C VAL A 150 9.84 0.71 7.39
N ARG A 151 10.12 0.82 6.08
CA ARG A 151 9.78 -0.21 5.12
C ARG A 151 10.87 -1.29 5.09
N PHE A 152 10.66 -2.39 5.81
CA PHE A 152 11.58 -3.54 5.88
C PHE A 152 11.98 -4.12 4.52
N SER A 153 11.13 -3.96 3.50
CA SER A 153 11.41 -4.42 2.13
C SER A 153 12.48 -3.62 1.39
N TRP A 154 12.91 -2.47 1.93
CA TRP A 154 13.95 -1.67 1.30
C TRP A 154 15.32 -2.32 1.49
N GLY A 155 16.07 -2.47 0.40
CA GLY A 155 17.42 -3.05 0.42
C GLY A 155 18.40 -2.27 1.31
N THR A 156 18.10 -1.01 1.61
CA THR A 156 18.84 -0.20 2.59
C THR A 156 18.77 -0.78 3.99
N CYS A 157 17.68 -1.44 4.38
CA CYS A 157 17.49 -2.03 5.72
C CYS A 157 18.24 -3.36 5.88
N THR A 158 18.45 -4.10 4.79
CA THR A 158 19.10 -5.42 4.79
C THR A 158 20.47 -5.45 5.49
N PRO A 159 21.43 -4.54 5.22
CA PRO A 159 22.71 -4.56 5.92
C PRO A 159 22.57 -4.35 7.44
N TYR A 160 21.66 -3.49 7.89
CA TYR A 160 21.45 -3.22 9.31
C TYR A 160 20.85 -4.41 10.07
N LEU A 161 20.03 -5.23 9.40
CA LEU A 161 19.43 -6.41 10.00
C LEU A 161 20.40 -7.59 10.13
N LYS A 162 21.55 -7.57 9.44
CA LYS A 162 22.58 -8.63 9.60
C LYS A 162 23.22 -8.62 10.99
N ASP A 163 23.29 -7.45 11.61
CA ASP A 163 23.84 -7.29 12.96
C ASP A 163 22.83 -7.70 14.04
N SER A 164 21.60 -8.04 13.66
CA SER A 164 20.48 -8.38 14.54
C SER A 164 20.30 -9.90 14.68
N VAL A 165 19.37 -10.33 15.53
CA VAL A 165 19.12 -11.76 15.80
C VAL A 165 18.68 -12.48 14.51
N GLU A 166 19.27 -13.65 14.24
CA GLU A 166 18.92 -14.49 13.09
C GLU A 166 17.47 -14.99 13.21
N VAL A 167 16.62 -14.60 12.26
CA VAL A 167 15.23 -15.07 12.16
C VAL A 167 15.12 -16.00 10.96
N LEU A 168 14.69 -17.24 11.21
CA LEU A 168 14.47 -18.25 10.17
C LEU A 168 12.98 -18.38 9.90
N TRP A 169 12.55 -18.05 8.69
CA TRP A 169 11.16 -18.26 8.28
C TRP A 169 10.98 -19.63 7.64
N GLU A 170 9.79 -20.24 7.80
CA GLU A 170 9.50 -21.57 7.24
C GLU A 170 9.66 -21.62 5.72
N THR A 171 9.39 -20.50 5.05
CA THR A 171 9.55 -20.36 3.59
C THR A 171 11.00 -20.38 3.13
N ASP A 172 11.93 -19.93 3.98
CA ASP A 172 13.35 -19.85 3.62
C ASP A 172 13.97 -21.26 3.49
N LYS A 173 13.45 -22.22 4.26
CA LYS A 173 13.88 -23.63 4.22
C LYS A 173 13.45 -24.33 2.93
N MET A 174 12.29 -23.97 2.37
CA MET A 174 11.74 -24.64 1.17
C MET A 174 12.46 -24.21 -0.12
N ASP A 175 13.07 -23.03 -0.14
CA ASP A 175 13.78 -22.51 -1.32
C ASP A 175 15.16 -23.18 -1.53
N GLU A 176 15.79 -23.70 -0.46
CA GLU A 176 17.04 -24.47 -0.60
C GLU A 176 16.81 -25.81 -1.31
N ASP A 177 15.72 -26.51 -0.95
CA ASP A 177 15.35 -27.81 -1.56
C ASP A 177 14.85 -27.68 -3.01
N ALA A 178 14.26 -26.53 -3.38
CA ALA A 178 13.72 -26.28 -4.72
C ALA A 178 14.76 -25.72 -5.73
N SER A 179 15.90 -25.23 -5.26
CA SER A 179 16.89 -24.49 -6.06
C SER A 179 17.74 -25.34 -7.03
N SER A 180 17.64 -26.68 -7.00
CA SER A 180 18.38 -27.56 -7.91
C SER A 180 17.85 -27.59 -9.35
N SER A 181 16.71 -26.96 -9.66
CA SER A 181 16.21 -26.90 -11.03
C SER A 181 15.59 -25.56 -11.42
N ARG A 182 16.18 -24.91 -12.44
CA ARG A 182 15.73 -23.77 -13.26
C ARG A 182 16.41 -22.42 -12.98
N SER A 183 17.41 -22.15 -13.81
CA SER A 183 17.95 -20.82 -14.09
C SER A 183 16.94 -19.97 -14.87
N GLY A 184 16.50 -18.87 -14.27
CA GLY A 184 15.71 -17.82 -14.90
C GLY A 184 15.82 -16.54 -14.08
N LYS A 185 16.41 -15.48 -14.65
CA LYS A 185 16.71 -14.20 -14.00
C LYS A 185 15.45 -13.62 -13.35
N ARG A 186 15.30 -13.82 -12.04
CA ARG A 186 14.25 -13.25 -11.19
C ARG A 186 14.85 -12.08 -10.41
N GLN A 187 14.15 -10.95 -10.48
CA GLN A 187 14.33 -9.76 -9.66
C GLN A 187 14.68 -10.16 -8.21
N LEU A 188 15.79 -9.61 -7.71
CA LEU A 188 16.33 -9.90 -6.39
C LEU A 188 15.30 -9.54 -5.31
N LYS A 189 14.47 -10.53 -4.96
CA LYS A 189 13.80 -10.61 -3.66
C LYS A 189 14.91 -10.72 -2.62
N LEU A 190 14.62 -10.27 -1.41
CA LEU A 190 15.50 -10.23 -0.24
C LEU A 190 16.14 -11.59 0.16
N SER A 191 15.92 -12.66 -0.61
CA SER A 191 16.38 -14.02 -0.37
C SER A 191 17.77 -14.34 -0.95
N SER A 192 18.44 -13.42 -1.66
CA SER A 192 19.81 -13.67 -2.15
C SER A 192 20.88 -13.09 -1.23
N LEU A 193 20.84 -13.41 0.06
CA LEU A 193 22.05 -13.36 0.88
C LEU A 193 22.78 -14.68 0.70
N GLY A 194 23.71 -14.69 -0.26
CA GLY A 194 24.73 -15.72 -0.34
C GLY A 194 25.50 -15.76 0.98
N PHE A 195 25.19 -16.77 1.78
CA PHE A 195 25.92 -17.08 2.99
C PHE A 195 26.93 -18.16 2.62
N THR A 196 28.20 -17.81 2.75
CA THR A 196 29.31 -18.76 2.77
C THR A 196 29.00 -19.82 3.82
N GLY A 197 29.01 -21.09 3.41
CA GLY A 197 28.61 -22.22 4.23
C GLY A 197 29.21 -22.20 5.64
N CYS A 198 28.38 -21.86 6.62
CA CYS A 198 28.49 -22.49 7.92
C CYS A 198 27.79 -23.84 7.74
N LYS A 199 28.59 -24.87 7.46
CA LYS A 199 28.18 -26.26 7.57
C LYS A 199 27.85 -26.51 9.04
N ARG A 200 26.70 -25.99 9.52
CA ARG A 200 26.04 -26.57 10.68
C ARG A 200 25.73 -27.97 10.22
N LYS A 201 26.49 -28.92 10.77
CA LYS A 201 26.15 -30.32 10.78
C LYS A 201 24.67 -30.37 11.17
N SER A 202 23.78 -30.54 10.18
CA SER A 202 22.46 -31.07 10.45
C SER A 202 22.75 -32.41 11.07
N GLU A 203 22.79 -32.44 12.39
CA GLU A 203 22.33 -33.61 13.08
C GLU A 203 20.84 -33.64 12.73
N GLU A 204 20.56 -34.25 11.58
CA GLU A 204 19.40 -35.12 11.46
C GLU A 204 19.45 -36.01 12.70
N ILE A 205 18.83 -35.52 13.77
CA ILE A 205 18.06 -36.39 14.62
C ILE A 205 16.81 -36.69 13.79
N GLU A 206 16.98 -37.36 12.65
CA GLU A 206 16.06 -38.42 12.29
C GLU A 206 16.14 -39.39 13.47
N SER A 207 15.38 -39.11 14.52
CA SER A 207 15.10 -40.09 15.55
C SER A 207 14.37 -41.20 14.84
N SER A 208 15.15 -42.18 14.37
CA SER A 208 14.79 -43.53 13.93
C SER A 208 13.28 -43.81 14.07
N GLY A 209 12.51 -43.26 13.15
CA GLY A 209 11.05 -43.16 13.26
C GLY A 209 10.33 -44.36 12.68
N LYS A 210 11.06 -45.43 12.36
CA LYS A 210 10.50 -46.66 11.79
C LYS A 210 9.91 -47.50 12.94
N GLY A 211 8.75 -47.08 13.44
CA GLY A 211 8.01 -47.79 14.50
C GLY A 211 7.10 -46.95 15.42
N ARG A 212 7.01 -45.63 15.29
CA ARG A 212 6.15 -44.80 16.17
C ARG A 212 4.69 -44.76 15.71
N CYS A 213 3.77 -44.63 16.67
CA CYS A 213 2.33 -44.46 16.37
C CYS A 213 2.09 -43.18 15.56
N LYS A 214 1.28 -43.30 14.49
CA LYS A 214 0.95 -42.22 13.54
C LYS A 214 0.42 -40.96 14.22
N PHE A 215 -0.27 -41.11 15.35
CA PHE A 215 -0.83 -40.00 16.12
C PHE A 215 0.22 -38.96 16.55
N PHE A 216 1.40 -39.41 17.01
CA PHE A 216 2.45 -38.53 17.53
C PHE A 216 3.28 -37.89 16.41
N GLN A 217 3.53 -38.62 15.32
CA GLN A 217 4.21 -38.09 14.14
C GLN A 217 3.41 -36.96 13.49
N ALA A 218 2.09 -37.14 13.34
CA ALA A 218 1.21 -36.12 12.74
C ALA A 218 1.18 -34.80 13.55
N ARG A 219 1.48 -34.83 14.84
CA ARG A 219 1.45 -33.67 15.74
C ARG A 219 2.84 -33.14 16.12
N LYS A 220 3.91 -33.70 15.54
CA LYS A 220 5.31 -33.35 15.83
C LYS A 220 5.62 -33.43 17.34
N LEU A 221 5.06 -34.42 18.04
CA LEU A 221 5.26 -34.62 19.48
C LEU A 221 6.45 -35.55 19.71
N GLU A 222 7.44 -35.08 20.47
CA GLU A 222 8.68 -35.78 20.77
C GLU A 222 8.84 -36.02 22.28
N GLN A 223 9.57 -37.08 22.64
CA GLN A 223 9.85 -37.37 24.04
C GLN A 223 11.07 -36.53 24.45
N VAL A 224 10.89 -35.67 25.45
CA VAL A 224 11.99 -34.87 26.01
C VAL A 224 12.87 -35.77 26.87
N THR A 225 14.13 -35.96 26.46
CA THR A 225 15.11 -36.78 27.20
C THR A 225 15.96 -35.97 28.17
N HIS A 226 16.05 -34.65 27.97
CA HIS A 226 16.78 -33.72 28.84
C HIS A 226 16.01 -32.39 28.93
N PHE A 227 15.96 -31.84 30.14
CA PHE A 227 15.37 -30.54 30.46
C PHE A 227 16.46 -29.50 30.69
#